data_AF-A0A1F8DVK7-F1
#
_entry.id   AF-A0A1F8DVK7-F1
#
_cell.length_a   1.000
_cell.length_b   1.000
_cell.length_c   1.000
_cell.angle_alpha   90.00
_cell.angle_beta   90.00
_cell.angle_gamma   90.00
#
_symmetry.space_group_name_H-M   'P 1'
#
loop_
_entity.id
_entity.type
_entity.pdbx_description
1 polymer ?
#
loop_
_entity_poly.entity_id
_entity_poly.type
_entity_poly.pdbx_seq_one_letter_code
_entity_poly.pdbx_strand_id
1 'polypeptide(L)'
;MIDREYLKTLEKRVKSNRIVKEFQDTALIIAELLDDTKHTALYMKLAKEHPKQELLRIAKDVAERHEVSHKGAYFMGILKERGFFQSKSNNAKHTYRKKA
;
A
#
# COMPACT_ATOMS: atom_id res chain seq x y z
N MET A 1 -7.81 -4.51 -40.26
CA MET A 1 -6.77 -5.41 -39.73
C MET A 1 -6.38 -4.89 -38.36
N ILE A 2 -6.51 -5.67 -37.28
CA ILE A 2 -6.16 -5.20 -35.93
C ILE A 2 -4.63 -5.16 -35.82
N ASP A 3 -4.08 -4.01 -35.43
CA ASP A 3 -2.64 -3.79 -35.28
C ASP A 3 -2.07 -4.64 -34.14
N ARG A 4 -0.93 -5.32 -34.38
CA ARG A 4 -0.22 -6.11 -33.35
C ARG A 4 0.26 -5.22 -32.19
N GLU A 5 0.56 -3.96 -32.45
CA GLU A 5 0.94 -2.99 -31.42
C GLU A 5 -0.24 -2.66 -30.50
N TYR A 6 -1.45 -2.50 -31.06
CA TYR A 6 -2.66 -2.25 -30.29
C TYR A 6 -2.95 -3.39 -29.30
N LEU A 7 -2.86 -4.66 -29.74
CA LEU A 7 -3.04 -5.82 -28.87
C LEU A 7 -2.05 -5.83 -27.69
N LYS A 8 -0.78 -5.52 -27.93
CA LYS A 8 0.23 -5.41 -26.85
C LYS A 8 -0.10 -4.31 -25.84
N THR A 9 -0.68 -3.19 -26.26
CA THR A 9 -1.09 -2.12 -25.32
C THR A 9 -2.25 -2.56 -24.43
N LEU A 10 -3.20 -3.33 -24.96
CA LEU A 10 -4.33 -3.85 -24.18
C LEU A 10 -3.85 -4.83 -23.12
N GLU A 11 -2.97 -5.77 -23.47
CA GLU A 11 -2.38 -6.73 -22.52
C GLU A 11 -1.68 -6.01 -21.35
N LYS A 12 -0.87 -4.98 -21.67
CA LYS A 12 -0.21 -4.16 -20.66
C LYS A 12 -1.21 -3.46 -19.73
N ARG A 13 -2.29 -2.90 -20.28
CA ARG A 13 -3.34 -2.22 -19.49
C ARG A 13 -4.07 -3.18 -18.57
N VAL A 14 -4.46 -4.35 -19.07
CA VAL A 14 -5.14 -5.38 -18.26
C VAL A 14 -4.26 -5.80 -17.10
N LYS A 15 -2.97 -6.06 -17.35
CA LYS A 15 -2.01 -6.42 -16.30
C LYS A 15 -1.86 -5.32 -15.24
N SER A 16 -1.65 -4.08 -15.66
CA SER A 16 -1.50 -2.94 -14.74
C SER A 16 -2.77 -2.70 -13.92
N ASN A 17 -3.94 -2.79 -14.55
CA ASN A 17 -5.22 -2.64 -13.86
C ASN A 17 -5.43 -3.73 -12.80
N ARG A 18 -5.07 -4.98 -13.12
CA ARG A 18 -5.13 -6.10 -12.17
C ARG A 18 -4.25 -5.84 -10.94
N ILE A 19 -3.02 -5.36 -11.15
CA ILE A 19 -2.08 -5.05 -10.06
C ILE A 19 -2.62 -3.92 -9.17
N VAL A 20 -3.14 -2.84 -9.76
CA VAL A 20 -3.73 -1.73 -8.99
C VAL A 20 -4.90 -2.21 -8.15
N LYS A 21 -5.76 -3.05 -8.73
CA LYS A 21 -6.89 -3.65 -8.01
C LYS A 21 -6.42 -4.49 -6.83
N GLU A 22 -5.41 -5.35 -7.00
CA GLU A 22 -4.86 -6.17 -5.92
C GLU A 22 -4.35 -5.32 -4.74
N PHE A 23 -3.75 -4.15 -5.00
CA PHE A 23 -3.32 -3.23 -3.94
C PHE A 23 -4.48 -2.52 -3.24
N GLN A 24 -5.51 -2.13 -3.99
CA GLN A 24 -6.72 -1.51 -3.43
C GLN A 24 -7.48 -2.49 -2.54
N ASP A 25 -7.66 -3.73 -3.01
CA ASP A 25 -8.32 -4.80 -2.25
C ASP A 25 -7.56 -5.07 -0.94
N THR A 26 -6.22 -5.16 -1.01
CA THR A 26 -5.37 -5.36 0.19
C THR A 26 -5.51 -4.21 1.18
N ALA A 27 -5.52 -2.97 0.69
CA ALA A 27 -5.64 -1.78 1.53
C ALA A 27 -6.98 -1.72 2.27
N LEU A 28 -8.07 -2.06 1.57
CA LEU A 28 -9.40 -2.08 2.14
C LEU A 28 -9.50 -3.12 3.27
N ILE A 29 -9.00 -4.34 3.02
CA ILE A 29 -8.97 -5.41 4.03
C ILE A 29 -8.20 -4.98 5.28
N ILE A 30 -7.03 -4.34 5.11
CA ILE A 30 -6.25 -3.85 6.26
C ILE A 30 -7.02 -2.79 7.03
N ALA A 31 -7.64 -1.84 6.32
CA ALA A 31 -8.40 -0.76 6.93
C ALA A 31 -9.60 -1.28 7.73
N GLU A 32 -10.30 -2.29 7.21
CA GLU A 32 -11.42 -2.95 7.89
C GLU A 32 -10.97 -3.76 9.12
N LEU A 33 -9.88 -4.53 9.00
CA LEU A 33 -9.34 -5.31 10.13
C LEU A 33 -8.90 -4.43 11.30
N LEU A 34 -8.38 -3.24 11.01
CA LEU A 34 -7.86 -2.30 12.00
C LEU A 34 -8.89 -1.26 12.45
N ASP A 35 -10.13 -1.34 11.94
CA ASP A 35 -11.18 -0.32 12.13
C ASP A 35 -10.68 1.11 11.84
N ASP A 36 -9.89 1.25 10.77
CA ASP A 36 -9.18 2.48 10.41
C ASP A 36 -9.35 2.83 8.92
N THR A 37 -10.59 2.96 8.50
CA THR A 37 -10.97 3.30 7.12
C THR A 37 -10.45 4.67 6.66
N LYS A 38 -10.18 5.58 7.60
CA LYS A 38 -9.66 6.93 7.35
C LYS A 38 -8.26 6.92 6.71
N HIS A 39 -7.46 5.88 6.94
CA HIS A 39 -6.09 5.77 6.43
C HIS A 39 -5.93 4.75 5.29
N THR A 40 -7.01 4.40 4.58
CA THR A 40 -6.98 3.46 3.43
C THR A 40 -5.92 3.82 2.38
N ALA A 41 -5.74 5.11 2.09
CA ALA A 41 -4.71 5.57 1.14
C ALA A 41 -3.28 5.25 1.60
N LEU A 42 -3.03 5.31 2.92
CA LEU A 42 -1.74 4.94 3.51
C LEU A 42 -1.51 3.42 3.41
N TYR A 43 -2.54 2.61 3.71
CA TYR A 43 -2.46 1.15 3.57
C TYR A 43 -2.26 0.72 2.10
N MET A 44 -2.86 1.43 1.15
CA MET A 44 -2.62 1.19 -0.28
C MET A 44 -1.18 1.50 -0.67
N LYS A 45 -0.57 2.55 -0.11
CA LYS A 45 0.85 2.83 -0.32
C LYS A 45 1.72 1.69 0.22
N LEU A 46 1.44 1.21 1.43
CA LEU A 46 2.14 0.07 2.01
C LEU A 46 2.02 -1.19 1.13
N ALA A 47 0.82 -1.49 0.63
CA ALA A 47 0.60 -2.65 -0.25
C ALA A 47 1.37 -2.57 -1.58
N LYS A 48 1.67 -1.36 -2.07
CA LYS A 48 2.50 -1.15 -3.27
C LYS A 48 3.99 -1.35 -3.01
N GLU A 49 4.44 -1.09 -1.78
CA GLU A 49 5.86 -1.05 -1.41
C GLU A 49 6.32 -2.36 -0.73
N HIS A 50 5.38 -3.13 -0.15
CA HIS A 50 5.70 -4.30 0.68
C HIS A 50 4.87 -5.55 0.33
N PRO A 51 5.34 -6.75 0.71
CA PRO A 51 4.63 -8.00 0.47
C PRO A 51 3.25 -8.04 1.14
N LYS A 52 2.19 -8.23 0.34
CA LYS A 52 0.79 -8.27 0.83
C LYS A 52 0.54 -9.29 1.93
N GLN A 53 1.18 -10.47 1.85
CA GLN A 53 0.96 -11.53 2.85
C GLN A 53 1.44 -11.09 4.23
N GLU A 54 2.54 -10.34 4.31
CA GLU A 54 3.10 -9.91 5.58
C GLU A 54 2.25 -8.82 6.22
N LEU A 55 1.82 -7.82 5.43
CA LEU A 55 0.91 -6.77 5.90
C LEU A 55 -0.40 -7.35 6.44
N LEU A 56 -1.01 -8.28 5.70
CA LEU A 56 -2.25 -8.93 6.13
C LEU A 56 -2.06 -9.78 7.38
N ARG A 57 -0.94 -10.50 7.50
CA ARG A 57 -0.63 -11.29 8.70
C ARG A 57 -0.53 -10.40 9.94
N ILE A 58 0.16 -9.27 9.83
CA ILE A 58 0.31 -8.33 10.95
C ILE A 58 -1.03 -7.67 11.27
N ALA A 59 -1.80 -7.25 10.26
CA ALA A 59 -3.12 -6.63 10.48
C ALA A 59 -4.08 -7.58 11.21
N LYS A 60 -4.08 -8.87 10.87
CA LYS A 60 -4.87 -9.89 11.58
C LYS A 60 -4.44 -10.06 13.03
N ASP A 61 -3.13 -10.17 13.29
CA ASP A 61 -2.59 -10.26 14.66
C ASP A 61 -3.01 -9.05 15.51
N VAL A 62 -3.01 -7.85 14.93
CA VAL A 62 -3.47 -6.64 15.63
C VAL A 62 -4.99 -6.63 15.83
N ALA A 63 -5.76 -7.12 14.86
CA ALA A 63 -7.21 -7.18 14.95
C ALA A 63 -7.70 -8.07 16.10
N GLU A 64 -6.99 -9.17 16.38
CA GLU A 64 -7.28 -10.13 17.44
C GLU A 64 -6.92 -9.62 18.85
N ARG A 65 -6.11 -8.56 18.97
CA ARG A 65 -5.74 -7.96 20.27
C ARG A 65 -6.85 -7.06 20.79
N HIS A 66 -7.64 -7.56 21.73
CA HIS A 66 -8.74 -6.80 22.36
C HIS A 66 -8.28 -5.66 23.26
N GLU A 67 -7.05 -5.72 23.77
CA GLU A 67 -6.44 -4.70 24.63
C GLU A 67 -5.99 -3.44 23.87
N VAL A 68 -5.94 -3.48 22.53
CA VAL A 68 -5.48 -2.38 21.70
C VAL A 68 -6.67 -1.53 21.23
N SER A 69 -6.82 -0.34 21.80
CA SER A 69 -7.88 0.60 21.40
C SER A 69 -7.62 1.28 20.04
N HIS A 70 -6.35 1.51 19.69
CA HIS A 70 -5.96 2.23 18.46
C HIS A 70 -5.19 1.29 17.51
N LYS A 71 -5.91 0.35 16.90
CA LYS A 71 -5.34 -0.74 16.08
C LYS A 71 -4.51 -0.23 14.89
N GLY A 72 -4.98 0.80 14.18
CA GLY A 72 -4.22 1.42 13.08
C GLY A 72 -2.86 1.98 13.51
N ALA A 73 -2.82 2.72 14.62
CA ALA A 73 -1.57 3.27 15.16
C ALA A 73 -0.63 2.16 15.67
N TYR A 74 -1.18 1.15 16.33
CA TYR A 74 -0.41 0.01 16.82
C TYR A 74 0.20 -0.81 15.68
N PHE A 75 -0.57 -1.07 14.62
CA PHE A 75 -0.10 -1.69 13.39
C PHE A 75 1.09 -0.93 12.78
N MET A 76 0.99 0.40 12.69
CA MET A 76 2.10 1.24 12.21
C MET A 76 3.35 1.14 13.09
N GLY A 77 3.17 1.02 14.41
CA GLY A 77 4.24 0.76 15.37
C GLY A 77 4.98 -0.56 15.07
N ILE A 78 4.23 -1.65 14.88
CA ILE A 78 4.82 -2.96 14.54
C ILE A 78 5.58 -2.91 13.21
N LEU A 79 5.03 -2.23 12.19
CA LEU A 79 5.72 -2.07 10.91
C LEU A 79 7.04 -1.32 11.07
N LYS A 80 7.07 -0.29 11.92
CA LYS A 80 8.28 0.46 12.23
C LYS A 80 9.34 -0.40 12.92
N GLU A 81 8.93 -1.18 13.92
CA GLU A 81 9.84 -2.10 14.64
C GLU A 81 10.41 -3.18 13.73
N ARG A 82 9.63 -3.66 12.76
CA ARG A 82 10.05 -4.65 11.76
C ARG A 82 10.87 -4.08 10.61
N GLY A 83 11.15 -2.78 10.62
CA GLY A 83 12.02 -2.15 9.62
C GLY A 83 11.38 -1.92 8.25
N PHE A 84 10.03 -1.85 8.17
CA PHE A 84 9.34 -1.55 6.91
C PHE A 84 9.68 -0.14 6.38
N PHE A 85 10.00 0.79 7.28
CA PHE A 85 10.39 2.14 6.93
C PHE A 85 11.91 2.28 7.00
N GLN A 86 12.61 2.00 5.89
CA GLN A 86 14.03 2.36 5.80
C GLN A 86 14.17 3.88 5.68
N SER A 87 15.04 4.48 6.50
CA SER A 87 15.39 5.88 6.35
C SER A 87 16.13 6.05 5.02
N LYS A 88 15.52 6.78 4.08
CA LYS A 88 16.28 7.32 2.96
C LYS A 88 17.24 8.36 3.53
N SER A 89 18.46 7.93 3.84
CA SER A 89 19.60 8.83 3.96
C SER A 89 19.78 9.55 2.62
N ASN A 90 19.53 10.87 2.64
CA ASN A 90 19.96 11.92 1.71
C ASN A 90 20.16 11.55 0.22
N ASN A 91 19.16 11.80 -0.64
CA ASN A 91 19.41 12.59 -1.85
C ASN A 91 18.15 13.07 -2.59
N ALA A 92 18.37 14.16 -3.32
CA ALA A 92 17.50 14.84 -4.28
C ALA A 92 16.50 15.87 -3.71
N LYS A 93 16.98 17.10 -3.63
CA LYS A 93 16.19 18.34 -3.67
C LYS A 93 15.19 18.27 -4.84
N HIS A 94 13.91 18.02 -4.57
CA HIS A 94 12.87 18.28 -5.56
C HIS A 94 12.47 19.75 -5.44
N THR A 95 13.22 20.61 -6.14
CA THR A 95 12.85 22.01 -6.31
C THR A 95 11.59 22.08 -7.18
N TYR A 96 10.47 22.49 -6.60
CA TYR A 96 9.32 22.90 -7.39
C TYR A 96 9.71 24.15 -8.16
N ARG A 97 10.02 24.01 -9.46
CA ARG A 97 10.06 25.16 -10.37
C ARG A 97 8.63 25.71 -10.45
N LYS A 98 8.36 26.79 -9.71
CA LYS A 98 7.26 27.71 -10.03
C LYS A 98 7.43 28.11 -11.50
N LYS A 99 6.51 27.70 -12.37
CA LYS A 99 6.31 28.38 -13.65
C LYS A 99 5.68 29.73 -13.30
N ALA A 100 6.45 30.80 -13.50
CA ALA A 100 5.94 32.14 -13.74
C ALA A 100 5.95 32.36 -15.26
#